data_AF-A0A7C3UJG4-F1
#
_entry.id   AF-A0A7C3UJG4-F1
#
_cell.length_a   1.000
_cell.length_b   1.000
_cell.length_c   1.000
_cell.angle_alpha   90.00
_cell.angle_beta   90.00
_cell.angle_gamma   90.00
#
_symmetry.space_group_name_H-M   'P 1'
#
loop_
_entity.id
_entity.type
_entity.pdbx_description
1 polymer ?
#
loop_
_entity_poly.entity_id
_entity_poly.type
_entity_poly.pdbx_seq_one_letter_code
_entity_poly.pdbx_strand_id
1 'polypeptide(L)'
;MNILIKEKWKIYVFAYIAFLFWTFIVCYPNPYVFIRNFVRYIHFPIDVSVVDLIDAEIPDDPSEIEKFVKKLIVYEYDWTNYGVPWFVPTPKDAIIRQKGDCESRAMVLASILSAKNIPYNIKASLVHIWVEYPNKKPTKSENDDVSYISKIDGKYRLKLPDLSQWEKYILTDKEMFWDVMPKHRKIIMVSGWTFILILACFLYIYNR
;
A
#
# COMPACT_ATOMS: atom_id res chain seq x y z
N MET A 1 -7.15 -17.70 44.40
CA MET A 1 -6.19 -16.80 43.72
C MET A 1 -5.93 -17.17 42.25
N ASN A 2 -5.81 -18.46 41.90
CA ASN A 2 -5.56 -18.89 40.50
C ASN A 2 -6.74 -18.72 39.51
N ILE A 3 -8.00 -18.64 39.97
CA ILE A 3 -9.17 -18.51 39.08
C ILE A 3 -9.37 -17.06 38.61
N LEU A 4 -9.20 -16.08 39.49
CA LEU A 4 -9.34 -14.64 39.17
C LEU A 4 -8.28 -14.14 38.17
N ILE A 5 -7.05 -14.66 38.23
CA ILE A 5 -6.00 -14.38 37.23
C ILE A 5 -6.37 -15.00 35.87
N LYS A 6 -7.06 -16.15 35.88
CA LYS A 6 -7.50 -16.92 34.70
C LYS A 6 -8.64 -16.27 33.93
N GLU A 7 -9.27 -15.21 34.43
CA GLU A 7 -10.32 -14.49 33.69
C GLU A 7 -9.88 -13.11 33.21
N LYS A 8 -8.91 -12.49 33.88
CA LYS A 8 -8.38 -11.17 33.52
C LYS A 8 -7.64 -11.15 32.18
N TRP A 9 -6.97 -12.24 31.80
CA TRP A 9 -6.33 -12.32 30.47
C TRP A 9 -7.35 -12.24 29.32
N LYS A 10 -8.59 -12.71 29.54
CA LYS A 10 -9.67 -12.61 28.54
C LYS A 10 -10.01 -11.15 28.24
N ILE A 11 -9.91 -10.27 29.24
CA ILE A 11 -10.14 -8.82 29.08
C ILE A 11 -9.05 -8.21 28.21
N TYR A 12 -7.77 -8.56 28.44
CA TYR A 12 -6.67 -8.07 27.60
C TYR A 12 -6.78 -8.57 26.16
N VAL A 13 -7.12 -9.85 25.98
CA VAL A 13 -7.34 -10.41 24.64
C VAL A 13 -8.52 -9.74 23.93
N PHE A 14 -9.64 -9.55 24.64
CA PHE A 14 -10.78 -8.81 24.11
C PHE A 14 -10.38 -7.38 23.71
N ALA A 15 -9.71 -6.64 24.60
CA ALA A 15 -9.29 -5.27 24.33
C ALA A 15 -8.34 -5.19 23.14
N TYR A 16 -7.41 -6.13 23.02
CA TYR A 16 -6.50 -6.22 21.89
C TYR A 16 -7.22 -6.51 20.57
N ILE A 17 -8.12 -7.50 20.55
CA ILE A 17 -8.95 -7.80 19.37
C ILE A 17 -9.81 -6.60 18.98
N ALA A 18 -10.48 -5.98 19.95
CA ALA A 18 -11.29 -4.79 19.74
C ALA A 18 -10.45 -3.63 19.19
N PHE A 19 -9.24 -3.43 19.69
CA PHE A 19 -8.30 -2.42 19.21
C PHE A 19 -7.90 -2.66 17.75
N LEU A 20 -7.51 -3.88 17.41
CA LEU A 20 -7.17 -4.25 16.03
C LEU A 20 -8.36 -4.09 15.10
N PHE A 21 -9.52 -4.60 15.51
CA PHE A 21 -10.76 -4.54 14.73
C PHE A 21 -11.22 -3.10 14.49
N TRP A 22 -11.18 -2.26 15.53
CA TRP A 22 -11.49 -0.84 15.41
C TRP A 22 -10.54 -0.15 14.44
N THR A 23 -9.23 -0.33 14.62
CA THR A 23 -8.21 0.21 13.72
C THR A 23 -8.49 -0.21 12.27
N PHE A 24 -8.79 -1.49 12.06
CA PHE A 24 -9.10 -2.02 10.73
C PHE A 24 -10.34 -1.38 10.12
N ILE A 25 -11.44 -1.21 10.86
CA ILE A 25 -12.66 -0.58 10.33
C ILE A 25 -12.46 0.92 10.05
N VAL A 26 -11.69 1.64 10.87
CA VAL A 26 -11.40 3.05 10.58
C VAL A 26 -10.58 3.20 9.30
N CYS A 27 -9.61 2.31 9.09
CA CYS A 27 -8.80 2.23 7.87
C CYS A 27 -9.60 1.75 6.65
N TYR A 28 -10.47 0.76 6.84
CA TYR A 28 -11.27 0.11 5.79
C TYR A 28 -12.72 -0.03 6.24
N PRO A 29 -13.53 1.04 6.09
CA PRO A 29 -14.97 0.98 6.41
C PRO A 29 -15.70 -0.10 5.63
N ASN A 30 -15.22 -0.34 4.41
CA ASN A 30 -15.60 -1.50 3.62
C ASN A 30 -14.43 -2.50 3.61
N PRO A 31 -14.49 -3.59 4.40
CA PRO A 31 -13.38 -4.55 4.50
C PRO A 31 -13.13 -5.32 3.20
N TYR A 32 -14.11 -5.36 2.28
CA TYR A 32 -13.93 -5.94 0.95
C TYR A 32 -12.82 -5.22 0.15
N VAL A 33 -12.62 -3.91 0.38
CA VAL A 33 -11.56 -3.13 -0.29
C VAL A 33 -10.20 -3.72 0.03
N PHE A 34 -9.92 -4.06 1.29
CA PHE A 34 -8.66 -4.67 1.71
C PHE A 34 -8.43 -6.01 1.00
N ILE A 35 -9.42 -6.90 1.01
CA ILE A 35 -9.34 -8.22 0.38
C ILE A 35 -9.09 -8.08 -1.12
N ARG A 36 -9.86 -7.21 -1.79
CA ARG A 36 -9.72 -6.94 -3.23
C ARG A 36 -8.34 -6.37 -3.54
N ASN A 37 -7.81 -5.45 -2.73
CA ASN A 37 -6.48 -4.88 -2.91
C ASN A 37 -5.40 -5.95 -2.79
N PHE A 38 -5.52 -6.84 -1.81
CA PHE A 38 -4.61 -7.97 -1.63
C PHE A 38 -4.58 -8.88 -2.85
N VAL A 39 -5.76 -9.26 -3.37
CA VAL A 39 -5.87 -10.06 -4.59
C VAL A 39 -5.22 -9.33 -5.78
N ARG A 40 -5.50 -8.04 -5.95
CA ARG A 40 -4.92 -7.23 -7.04
C ARG A 40 -3.42 -7.06 -6.91
N TYR A 41 -2.89 -6.92 -5.70
CA TYR A 41 -1.45 -6.80 -5.48
C TYR A 41 -0.70 -8.08 -5.89
N ILE A 42 -1.26 -9.25 -5.56
CA ILE A 42 -0.70 -10.54 -5.95
C ILE A 42 -0.81 -10.79 -7.47
N HIS A 43 -1.89 -10.37 -8.11
CA HIS A 43 -2.03 -10.55 -9.55
C HIS A 43 -1.24 -9.50 -10.33
N PHE A 44 -1.13 -8.29 -9.78
CA PHE A 44 -0.60 -7.06 -10.37
C PHE A 44 -1.27 -6.78 -11.73
N PRO A 45 -2.44 -6.11 -11.75
CA PRO A 45 -3.23 -5.96 -12.97
C PRO A 45 -2.46 -5.16 -14.03
N ILE A 46 -2.33 -5.76 -15.21
CA ILE A 46 -1.74 -5.19 -16.41
C ILE A 46 -2.82 -5.22 -17.48
N ASP A 47 -3.01 -4.10 -18.18
CA ASP A 47 -4.04 -3.97 -19.20
C ASP A 47 -3.49 -3.14 -20.37
N VAL A 48 -3.17 -3.79 -21.49
CA VAL A 48 -2.58 -3.12 -22.65
C VAL A 48 -3.54 -2.13 -23.33
N SER A 49 -4.86 -2.28 -23.14
CA SER A 49 -5.87 -1.39 -23.74
C SER A 49 -5.84 0.03 -23.16
N VAL A 50 -5.07 0.26 -22.09
CA VAL A 50 -4.91 1.58 -21.51
C VAL A 50 -4.24 2.60 -22.45
N VAL A 51 -3.49 2.13 -23.44
CA VAL A 51 -2.88 3.04 -24.44
C VAL A 51 -3.95 3.76 -25.26
N ASP A 52 -5.12 3.13 -25.46
CA ASP A 52 -6.24 3.72 -26.21
C ASP A 52 -6.96 4.82 -25.41
N LEU A 53 -6.70 4.90 -24.10
CA LEU A 53 -7.27 5.91 -23.21
C LEU A 53 -6.37 7.15 -23.08
N ILE A 54 -5.18 7.13 -23.67
CA ILE A 54 -4.19 8.20 -23.57
C ILE A 54 -4.27 9.06 -24.84
N ASP A 55 -4.80 10.27 -24.71
CA ASP A 55 -4.89 11.25 -25.80
C ASP A 55 -3.58 12.03 -25.98
N ALA A 56 -2.46 11.29 -26.06
CA ALA A 56 -1.13 11.85 -26.24
C ALA A 56 -0.20 10.83 -26.89
N GLU A 57 0.78 11.32 -27.65
CA GLU A 57 1.82 10.47 -28.22
C GLU A 57 2.69 9.86 -27.10
N ILE A 58 2.70 8.53 -27.01
CA ILE A 58 3.48 7.79 -26.02
C ILE A 58 4.88 7.52 -26.59
N PRO A 59 5.97 7.99 -25.94
CA PRO A 59 7.34 7.75 -26.39
C PRO A 59 7.66 6.26 -26.55
N ASP A 60 8.68 5.93 -27.35
CA ASP A 60 9.15 4.55 -27.52
C ASP A 60 10.26 4.17 -26.54
N ASP A 61 11.05 5.15 -26.07
CA ASP A 61 12.12 4.89 -25.10
C ASP A 61 11.53 4.60 -23.70
N PRO A 62 11.87 3.48 -23.04
CA PRO A 62 11.32 3.11 -21.73
C PRO A 62 11.51 4.17 -20.64
N SER A 63 12.63 4.91 -20.67
CA SER A 63 12.90 5.96 -19.70
C SER A 63 12.07 7.21 -19.95
N GLU A 64 11.77 7.52 -21.20
CA GLU A 64 10.82 8.58 -21.56
C GLU A 64 9.38 8.17 -21.27
N ILE A 65 9.01 6.89 -21.42
CA ILE A 65 7.70 6.36 -20.98
C ILE A 65 7.54 6.51 -19.47
N GLU A 66 8.55 6.17 -18.66
CA GLU A 66 8.47 6.35 -17.21
C GLU A 66 8.26 7.83 -16.83
N LYS A 67 8.99 8.76 -17.46
CA LYS A 67 8.80 10.20 -17.25
C LYS A 67 7.42 10.66 -17.70
N PHE A 68 6.94 10.14 -18.82
CA PHE A 68 5.60 10.39 -19.34
C PHE A 68 4.54 9.94 -18.34
N VAL A 69 4.62 8.72 -17.80
CA VAL A 69 3.70 8.20 -16.77
C VAL A 69 3.73 9.04 -15.50
N LYS A 70 4.92 9.48 -15.07
CA LYS A 70 5.06 10.36 -13.89
C LYS A 70 4.38 11.72 -14.09
N LYS A 71 4.31 12.23 -15.32
CA LYS A 71 3.56 13.46 -15.67
C LYS A 71 2.07 13.19 -15.81
N LEU A 72 1.69 12.07 -16.39
CA LEU A 72 0.29 11.66 -16.60
C LEU A 72 -0.42 11.37 -15.26
N ILE A 73 0.29 10.75 -14.31
CA ILE A 73 -0.25 10.37 -13.01
C ILE A 73 0.47 11.18 -11.94
N VAL A 74 -0.19 12.23 -11.46
CA VAL A 74 0.32 13.07 -10.37
C VAL A 74 0.36 12.26 -9.09
N TYR A 75 1.47 12.37 -8.34
CA TYR A 75 1.64 11.60 -7.12
C TYR A 75 0.63 12.05 -6.06
N GLU A 76 -0.20 11.12 -5.58
CA GLU A 76 -1.16 11.38 -4.51
C GLU A 76 -1.37 10.10 -3.69
N TYR A 77 -1.33 10.24 -2.37
CA TYR A 77 -1.52 9.13 -1.44
C TYR A 77 -2.96 8.61 -1.45
N ASP A 78 -3.13 7.32 -1.19
CA ASP A 78 -4.43 6.64 -1.22
C ASP A 78 -5.45 7.17 -0.24
N TRP A 79 -5.01 7.68 0.92
CA TRP A 79 -5.90 8.36 1.85
C TRP A 79 -6.64 9.53 1.21
N THR A 80 -5.95 10.29 0.35
CA THR A 80 -6.50 11.45 -0.34
C THR A 80 -7.31 11.04 -1.56
N ASN A 81 -6.80 10.08 -2.34
CA ASN A 81 -7.39 9.69 -3.62
C ASN A 81 -8.58 8.71 -3.47
N TYR A 82 -8.48 7.77 -2.51
CA TYR A 82 -9.42 6.65 -2.33
C TYR A 82 -10.01 6.55 -0.91
N GLY A 83 -9.54 7.34 0.05
CA GLY A 83 -10.10 7.39 1.41
C GLY A 83 -9.72 6.21 2.30
N VAL A 84 -8.72 5.42 1.91
CA VAL A 84 -8.18 4.26 2.65
C VAL A 84 -6.64 4.34 2.65
N PRO A 85 -5.95 3.69 3.60
CA PRO A 85 -4.50 3.82 3.70
C PRO A 85 -3.73 3.14 2.56
N TRP A 86 -4.34 2.15 1.90
CA TRP A 86 -3.73 1.42 0.80
C TRP A 86 -4.81 0.96 -0.18
N PHE A 87 -4.62 1.26 -1.45
CA PHE A 87 -5.55 1.01 -2.54
C PHE A 87 -4.80 0.56 -3.79
N VAL A 88 -5.23 -0.58 -4.35
CA VAL A 88 -4.63 -1.11 -5.56
C VAL A 88 -5.60 -0.89 -6.72
N PRO A 89 -5.39 0.15 -7.55
CA PRO A 89 -6.30 0.47 -8.65
C PRO A 89 -6.15 -0.52 -9.81
N THR A 90 -6.99 -0.37 -10.83
CA THR A 90 -6.68 -0.91 -12.16
C THR A 90 -5.86 0.11 -12.95
N PRO A 91 -5.08 -0.30 -13.97
CA PRO A 91 -4.41 0.64 -14.87
C PRO A 91 -5.38 1.69 -15.46
N LYS A 92 -6.58 1.27 -15.85
CA LYS A 92 -7.64 2.15 -16.35
C LYS A 92 -8.10 3.17 -15.31
N ASP A 93 -8.34 2.75 -14.06
CA ASP A 93 -8.73 3.66 -12.98
C ASP A 93 -7.66 4.73 -12.73
N ALA A 94 -6.38 4.32 -12.76
CA ALA A 94 -5.25 5.22 -12.54
C ALA A 94 -5.12 6.27 -13.66
N ILE A 95 -5.33 5.89 -14.92
CA ILE A 95 -5.35 6.85 -16.05
C ILE A 95 -6.52 7.82 -15.94
N ILE A 96 -7.74 7.32 -15.68
CA ILE A 96 -8.93 8.18 -15.59
C ILE A 96 -8.78 9.20 -14.46
N ARG A 97 -8.21 8.79 -13.32
CA ARG A 97 -8.01 9.67 -12.16
C ARG A 97 -6.82 10.61 -12.32
N GLN A 98 -5.84 10.26 -13.16
CA GLN A 98 -4.57 10.98 -13.33
C GLN A 98 -3.83 11.26 -12.01
N LYS A 99 -4.13 10.47 -10.98
CA LYS A 99 -3.61 10.61 -9.63
C LYS A 99 -3.41 9.24 -9.00
N GLY A 100 -2.31 9.08 -8.28
CA GLY A 100 -2.00 7.87 -7.56
C GLY A 100 -0.54 7.79 -7.12
N ASP A 101 -0.24 6.77 -6.35
CA ASP A 101 1.05 6.51 -5.74
C ASP A 101 1.97 5.65 -6.62
N CYS A 102 2.94 4.97 -6.01
CA CYS A 102 3.86 4.08 -6.69
C CYS A 102 3.17 2.90 -7.38
N GLU A 103 2.19 2.25 -6.75
CA GLU A 103 1.39 1.15 -7.31
C GLU A 103 0.71 1.60 -8.60
N SER A 104 0.03 2.75 -8.52
CA SER A 104 -0.72 3.32 -9.64
C SER A 104 0.18 3.59 -10.85
N ARG A 105 1.33 4.23 -10.61
CA ARG A 105 2.33 4.53 -11.65
C ARG A 105 2.97 3.26 -12.21
N ALA A 106 3.33 2.30 -11.35
CA ALA A 106 3.96 1.07 -11.76
C ALA A 106 3.03 0.23 -12.65
N MET A 107 1.73 0.15 -12.33
CA MET A 107 0.75 -0.59 -13.13
C MET A 107 0.54 0.01 -14.51
N VAL A 108 0.44 1.34 -14.60
CA VAL A 108 0.30 2.02 -15.90
C VAL A 108 1.59 1.91 -16.72
N LEU A 109 2.75 2.09 -16.11
CA LEU A 109 4.04 1.90 -16.78
C LEU A 109 4.18 0.48 -17.32
N ALA A 110 3.93 -0.55 -16.51
CA ALA A 110 3.98 -1.94 -16.93
C ALA A 110 2.99 -2.23 -18.08
N SER A 111 1.81 -1.63 -18.05
CA SER A 111 0.79 -1.79 -19.09
C SER A 111 1.21 -1.17 -20.42
N ILE A 112 1.80 0.02 -20.41
CA ILE A 112 2.33 0.68 -21.62
C ILE A 112 3.52 -0.10 -22.18
N LEU A 113 4.46 -0.52 -21.33
CA LEU A 113 5.61 -1.32 -21.78
C LEU A 113 5.16 -2.66 -22.38
N SER A 114 4.14 -3.30 -21.80
CA SER A 114 3.52 -4.50 -22.35
C SER A 114 2.92 -4.26 -23.73
N ALA A 115 2.17 -3.15 -23.90
CA ALA A 115 1.57 -2.79 -25.20
C ALA A 115 2.62 -2.55 -26.29
N LYS A 116 3.80 -2.01 -25.91
CA LYS A 116 4.93 -1.79 -26.82
C LYS A 116 5.89 -2.99 -26.94
N ASN A 117 5.56 -4.14 -26.34
CA ASN A 117 6.42 -5.33 -26.31
C ASN A 117 7.84 -5.07 -25.75
N ILE A 118 7.96 -4.13 -24.82
CA ILE A 118 9.22 -3.84 -24.12
C ILE A 118 9.32 -4.76 -22.90
N PRO A 119 10.42 -5.52 -22.73
CA PRO A 119 10.58 -6.40 -21.57
C PRO A 119 10.76 -5.59 -20.28
N TYR A 120 10.16 -6.08 -19.19
CA TYR A 120 10.28 -5.48 -17.86
C TYR A 120 10.09 -6.52 -16.75
N ASN A 121 10.47 -6.14 -15.54
CA ASN A 121 10.20 -6.88 -14.30
C ASN A 121 9.54 -5.95 -13.28
N ILE A 122 8.73 -6.50 -12.40
CA ILE A 122 8.16 -5.73 -11.28
C ILE A 122 9.01 -6.01 -10.05
N LYS A 123 9.44 -4.96 -9.35
CA LYS A 123 10.20 -5.06 -8.11
C LYS A 123 9.50 -4.29 -7.00
N ALA A 124 9.64 -4.76 -5.77
CA ALA A 124 9.11 -4.09 -4.60
C ALA A 124 10.05 -4.19 -3.41
N SER A 125 10.03 -3.14 -2.59
CA SER A 125 10.61 -3.04 -1.26
C SER A 125 9.49 -3.02 -0.22
N LEU A 126 9.83 -2.80 1.06
CA LEU A 126 8.82 -2.70 2.13
C LEU A 126 7.87 -1.51 1.95
N VAL A 127 8.29 -0.45 1.26
CA VAL A 127 7.58 0.83 1.19
C VAL A 127 7.43 1.38 -0.23
N HIS A 128 7.81 0.62 -1.26
CA HIS A 128 7.83 1.11 -2.65
C HIS A 128 7.75 -0.04 -3.65
N ILE A 129 7.00 0.14 -4.73
CA ILE A 129 6.91 -0.78 -5.87
C ILE A 129 7.27 -0.05 -7.17
N TRP A 130 8.03 -0.69 -8.04
CA TRP A 130 8.49 -0.08 -9.29
C TRP A 130 8.62 -1.10 -10.43
N VAL A 131 8.73 -0.56 -11.64
CA VAL A 131 9.02 -1.32 -12.85
C VAL A 131 10.49 -1.17 -13.21
N GLU A 132 11.14 -2.31 -13.42
CA GLU A 132 12.51 -2.43 -13.90
C GLU A 132 12.49 -2.78 -15.38
N TYR A 133 13.25 -2.06 -16.21
CA TYR A 133 13.35 -2.31 -17.65
C TYR A 133 14.83 -2.21 -18.10
N PRO A 134 15.21 -2.73 -19.27
CA PRO A 134 16.60 -2.72 -19.72
C PRO A 134 17.23 -1.33 -19.67
N ASN A 135 18.46 -1.25 -19.16
CA ASN A 135 19.24 -0.02 -19.04
C ASN A 135 18.66 1.05 -18.10
N LYS A 136 17.66 0.72 -17.27
CA LYS A 136 17.21 1.63 -16.21
C LYS A 136 18.37 1.94 -15.26
N LYS A 137 18.59 3.23 -15.00
CA LYS A 137 19.62 3.68 -14.07
C LYS A 137 19.11 3.49 -12.63
N PRO A 138 19.87 2.81 -11.75
CA PRO A 138 19.44 2.60 -10.38
C PRO A 138 19.32 3.94 -9.65
N THR A 139 18.32 4.03 -8.77
CA THR A 139 18.13 5.18 -7.89
C THR A 139 18.25 4.77 -6.43
N LYS A 140 18.23 5.73 -5.50
CA LYS A 140 18.28 5.43 -4.06
C LYS A 140 17.10 4.58 -3.56
N SER A 141 15.95 4.63 -4.23
CA SER A 141 14.72 3.91 -3.86
C SER A 141 14.36 2.77 -4.82
N GLU A 142 15.02 2.69 -5.98
CA GLU A 142 14.77 1.69 -7.02
C GLU A 142 16.11 1.08 -7.43
N ASN A 143 16.55 0.06 -6.67
CA ASN A 143 17.77 -0.69 -6.92
C ASN A 143 17.65 -2.11 -6.33
N ASP A 144 18.60 -2.98 -6.66
CA ASP A 144 18.61 -4.39 -6.24
C ASP A 144 18.87 -4.60 -4.75
N ASP A 145 19.48 -3.62 -4.07
CA ASP A 145 19.79 -3.72 -2.64
C ASP A 145 18.51 -3.57 -1.80
N VAL A 146 17.61 -2.67 -2.22
CA VAL A 146 16.34 -2.42 -1.52
C VAL A 146 15.19 -3.35 -1.95
N SER A 147 15.37 -4.13 -3.02
CA SER A 147 14.35 -5.04 -3.54
C SER A 147 14.20 -6.29 -2.65
N TYR A 148 13.03 -6.48 -2.05
CA TYR A 148 12.63 -7.68 -1.30
C TYR A 148 11.81 -8.64 -2.17
N ILE A 149 10.96 -8.11 -3.07
CA ILE A 149 10.18 -8.89 -4.03
C ILE A 149 10.64 -8.55 -5.44
N SER A 150 10.81 -9.57 -6.28
CA SER A 150 10.82 -9.38 -7.73
C SER A 150 9.88 -10.37 -8.40
N LYS A 151 9.11 -9.91 -9.39
CA LYS A 151 8.30 -10.75 -10.28
C LYS A 151 9.02 -10.80 -11.62
N ILE A 152 9.67 -11.91 -11.90
CA ILE A 152 10.44 -12.19 -13.12
C ILE A 152 9.73 -13.32 -13.85
N ASP A 153 9.36 -13.09 -15.12
CA ASP A 153 8.62 -14.06 -15.95
C ASP A 153 7.36 -14.62 -15.25
N GLY A 154 6.63 -13.74 -14.54
CA GLY A 154 5.42 -14.10 -13.79
C GLY A 154 5.67 -14.84 -12.46
N LYS A 155 6.92 -15.16 -12.09
CA LYS A 155 7.26 -15.83 -10.83
C LYS A 155 7.83 -14.86 -9.80
N TYR A 156 7.33 -14.97 -8.58
CA TYR A 156 7.83 -14.21 -7.44
C TYR A 156 9.14 -14.80 -6.91
N ARG A 157 10.16 -13.95 -6.72
CA ARG A 157 11.39 -14.25 -5.98
C ARG A 157 11.47 -13.32 -4.78
N LEU A 158 11.80 -13.90 -3.63
CA LEU A 158 11.91 -13.19 -2.35
C LEU A 158 13.37 -13.15 -1.91
N LYS A 159 13.82 -11.99 -1.46
CA LYS A 159 15.13 -11.75 -0.84
C LYS A 159 14.88 -11.10 0.51
N LEU A 160 15.61 -11.47 1.57
CA LEU A 160 15.42 -10.81 2.87
C LEU A 160 15.63 -9.28 2.76
N PRO A 161 14.76 -8.47 3.38
CA PRO A 161 14.90 -7.03 3.33
C PRO A 161 16.15 -6.58 4.10
N ASP A 162 16.83 -5.56 3.59
CA ASP A 162 17.90 -4.90 4.32
C ASP A 162 17.30 -4.04 5.45
N LEU A 163 17.49 -4.49 6.69
CA LEU A 163 16.98 -3.81 7.87
C LEU A 163 17.85 -2.61 8.30
N SER A 164 18.98 -2.35 7.63
CA SER A 164 19.84 -1.20 7.93
C SER A 164 19.11 0.14 7.74
N GLN A 165 18.05 0.16 6.91
CA GLN A 165 17.25 1.35 6.58
C GLN A 165 15.93 1.45 7.36
N TRP A 166 15.78 0.75 8.49
CA TRP A 166 14.51 0.68 9.24
C TRP A 166 13.91 2.05 9.57
N GLU A 167 14.75 3.03 9.92
CA GLU A 167 14.29 4.39 10.26
C GLU A 167 13.57 5.04 9.07
N LYS A 168 14.14 4.92 7.87
CA LYS A 168 13.52 5.43 6.64
C LYS A 168 12.20 4.73 6.35
N TYR A 169 12.12 3.41 6.57
CA TYR A 169 10.88 2.66 6.38
C TYR A 169 9.78 3.14 7.33
N ILE A 170 10.10 3.28 8.63
CA ILE A 170 9.13 3.78 9.62
C ILE A 170 8.69 5.21 9.31
N LEU A 171 9.61 6.08 8.89
CA LEU A 171 9.24 7.45 8.52
C LEU A 171 8.32 7.48 7.29
N THR A 172 8.60 6.65 6.28
CA THR A 172 7.77 6.54 5.07
C THR A 172 6.38 5.97 5.41
N ASP A 173 6.33 4.91 6.21
CA ASP A 173 5.08 4.31 6.67
C ASP A 173 4.27 5.28 7.54
N LYS A 174 4.93 6.02 8.44
CA LYS A 174 4.27 7.06 9.24
C LYS A 174 3.67 8.13 8.34
N GLU A 175 4.40 8.59 7.33
CA GLU A 175 3.90 9.60 6.40
C GLU A 175 2.64 9.09 5.69
N MET A 176 2.75 7.91 5.07
CA MET A 176 1.70 7.29 4.26
C MET A 176 0.47 6.90 5.09
N PHE A 177 0.66 6.23 6.24
CA PHE A 177 -0.45 5.70 7.03
C PHE A 177 -1.03 6.69 8.02
N TRP A 178 -0.21 7.58 8.60
CA TRP A 178 -0.62 8.48 9.67
C TRP A 178 -0.62 9.94 9.25
N ASP A 179 0.46 10.51 8.74
CA ASP A 179 0.53 11.97 8.55
C ASP A 179 -0.52 12.45 7.55
N VAL A 180 -0.69 11.73 6.44
CA VAL A 180 -1.65 12.03 5.38
C VAL A 180 -3.09 11.63 5.71
N MET A 181 -3.30 10.78 6.73
CA MET A 181 -4.64 10.34 7.14
C MET A 181 -5.55 11.54 7.44
N PRO A 182 -6.80 11.57 6.93
CA PRO A 182 -7.72 12.67 7.16
C PRO A 182 -7.98 12.92 8.66
N LYS A 183 -8.09 14.20 9.06
CA LYS A 183 -8.27 14.59 10.46
C LYS A 183 -9.45 13.87 11.14
N HIS A 184 -10.58 13.77 10.45
CA HIS A 184 -11.77 13.09 10.99
C HIS A 184 -11.50 11.60 11.24
N ARG A 185 -10.73 10.93 10.37
CA ARG A 185 -10.32 9.53 10.56
C ARG A 185 -9.42 9.38 11.79
N LYS A 186 -8.46 10.28 11.99
CA LYS A 186 -7.60 10.30 13.20
C LYS A 186 -8.43 10.44 14.48
N ILE A 187 -9.41 11.35 14.49
CA ILE A 187 -10.30 11.57 15.64
C ILE A 187 -11.10 10.30 15.95
N ILE A 188 -11.70 9.68 14.93
CA ILE A 188 -12.45 8.42 15.09
C ILE A 188 -11.53 7.31 15.60
N MET A 189 -10.31 7.19 15.05
CA MET A 189 -9.34 6.18 15.47
C MET A 189 -8.97 6.32 16.95
N VAL A 190 -8.51 7.51 17.34
CA VAL A 190 -8.04 7.78 18.71
C VAL A 190 -9.17 7.71 19.73
N SER A 191 -10.37 8.20 19.39
CA SER A 191 -11.53 8.13 20.28
C SER A 191 -11.95 6.69 20.57
N GLY A 192 -12.01 5.83 19.55
CA GLY A 192 -12.34 4.42 19.78
C GLY A 192 -11.24 3.67 20.53
N TRP A 193 -9.96 3.92 20.26
CA TRP A 193 -8.86 3.38 21.07
C TRP A 193 -9.00 3.75 22.54
N THR A 194 -9.29 5.03 22.80
CA THR A 194 -9.48 5.56 24.15
C THR A 194 -10.65 4.89 24.85
N PHE A 195 -11.77 4.75 24.15
CA PHE A 195 -12.96 4.08 24.66
C PHE A 195 -12.69 2.60 24.99
N ILE A 196 -12.00 1.87 24.11
CA ILE A 196 -11.64 0.46 24.33
C ILE A 196 -10.77 0.30 25.58
N LEU A 197 -9.78 1.19 25.76
CA LEU A 197 -8.92 1.18 26.95
C LEU A 197 -9.70 1.48 28.23
N ILE A 198 -10.58 2.50 28.21
CA ILE A 198 -11.43 2.84 29.36
C ILE A 198 -12.34 1.66 29.71
N LEU A 199 -12.98 1.04 28.71
CA LEU A 199 -13.85 -0.11 28.91
C LEU A 199 -13.06 -1.31 29.46
N ALA A 200 -11.87 -1.59 28.93
CA ALA A 200 -11.02 -2.67 29.43
C ALA A 200 -10.62 -2.45 30.90
N CYS A 201 -10.26 -1.22 31.27
CA CYS A 201 -9.97 -0.84 32.65
C CYS A 201 -11.20 -1.01 33.55
N PHE A 202 -12.38 -0.56 33.09
CA PHE A 202 -13.63 -0.72 33.83
C PHE A 202 -13.95 -2.20 34.07
N LEU A 203 -13.92 -3.03 33.02
CA LEU A 203 -14.14 -4.48 33.13
C LEU A 203 -13.11 -5.13 34.06
N TYR A 204 -11.85 -4.68 34.02
CA TYR A 204 -10.80 -5.22 34.90
C TYR A 204 -11.06 -4.92 36.38
N ILE A 205 -11.56 -3.72 36.69
CA ILE A 205 -11.86 -3.28 38.07
C ILE A 205 -13.10 -3.99 38.62
N TYR A 206 -14.16 -4.11 37.81
CA TYR A 206 -15.45 -4.66 38.24
C TYR A 206 -15.53 -6.19 38.20
N ASN A 207 -14.66 -6.86 37.44
CA ASN A 207 -14.54 -8.33 37.45
C ASN A 207 -13.69 -8.81 38.65
N ARG A 208 -13.95 -8.24 39.84
CA ARG A 208 -13.31 -8.51 41.13
C ARG A 208 -14.05 -9.59 41.91
#